data_AF-A0A382VY07-F1
#
_entry.id   AF-A0A382VY07-F1
#
_cell.length_a   1.000
_cell.length_b   1.000
_cell.length_c   1.000
_cell.angle_alpha   90.00
_cell.angle_beta   90.00
_cell.angle_gamma   90.00
#
_symmetry.space_group_name_H-M   'P 1'
#
loop_
_entity.id
_entity.type
_entity.pdbx_description
1 polymer ?
#
loop_
_entity_poly.entity_id
_entity_poly.type
_entity_poly.pdbx_seq_one_letter_code
_entity_poly.pdbx_strand_id
1 'polypeptide(L)'
;DGTKKITPTSFTAYWTEDPEINDVKPKFQLWGSDTEDFASVNYYPGSSLYYQNAGTYSIDNAVPFNLTTAITQYNKYWKIITLLSSGPTITNAPTVNKMVMKANVADLFDNKGIAKAWVNFVGATGNNASITDSLNVASVSRITTGVYNVNFSENFDDANYMFTAGGYQNEGQWPVIPARDSTGIVSVSGYQIAISSGSSRVDPSGESVYLSFLGG
;
A
#
# COMPACT_ATOMS: atom_id res chain seq x y z
N ASP A 1 13.01 5.42 11.28
CA ASP A 1 13.93 4.44 10.65
C ASP A 1 13.46 3.97 9.27
N GLY A 2 12.25 4.28 8.79
CA GLY A 2 11.87 4.03 7.39
C GLY A 2 11.72 2.55 7.00
N THR A 3 11.87 1.64 7.96
CA THR A 3 11.72 0.19 7.75
C THR A 3 10.23 -0.14 7.57
N LYS A 4 9.85 -0.60 6.39
CA LYS A 4 8.49 -1.05 6.09
C LYS A 4 8.12 -2.21 7.01
N LYS A 5 6.90 -2.23 7.54
CA LYS A 5 6.41 -3.40 8.29
C LYS A 5 6.03 -4.49 7.31
N ILE A 6 6.18 -5.73 7.75
CA ILE A 6 5.93 -6.92 6.95
C ILE A 6 4.85 -7.73 7.66
N THR A 7 4.00 -8.42 6.91
CA THR A 7 2.96 -9.31 7.45
C THR A 7 3.06 -10.67 6.77
N PRO A 8 3.55 -11.70 7.46
CA PRO A 8 3.53 -13.06 6.95
C PRO A 8 2.10 -13.50 6.63
N THR A 9 1.88 -14.04 5.44
CA THR A 9 0.58 -14.48 4.95
C THR A 9 0.45 -15.99 4.93
N SER A 10 1.55 -16.68 4.59
CA SER A 10 1.60 -18.13 4.63
C SER A 10 3.00 -18.62 4.92
N PHE A 11 3.07 -19.80 5.51
CA PHE A 11 4.32 -20.49 5.77
C PHE A 11 4.25 -21.93 5.25
N THR A 12 5.26 -22.35 4.49
CA THR A 12 5.37 -23.70 3.94
C THR A 12 6.72 -24.28 4.32
N ALA A 13 6.71 -25.49 4.89
CA ALA A 13 7.91 -26.24 5.18
C ALA A 13 7.96 -27.50 4.30
N TYR A 14 9.16 -27.84 3.84
CA TYR A 14 9.46 -29.07 3.13
C TYR A 14 10.39 -29.87 4.00
N TRP A 15 9.99 -31.07 4.35
CA TRP A 15 10.72 -31.93 5.27
C TRP A 15 10.63 -33.39 4.84
N THR A 16 11.58 -34.19 5.29
CA THR A 16 11.61 -35.63 5.03
C THR A 16 11.26 -36.35 6.32
N GLU A 17 10.28 -37.25 6.25
CA GLU A 17 9.95 -38.17 7.34
C GLU A 17 11.12 -39.09 7.62
N ASP A 18 11.31 -39.42 8.89
CA ASP A 18 12.14 -40.56 9.25
C ASP A 18 11.36 -41.85 8.90
N PRO A 19 11.90 -42.74 8.06
CA PRO A 19 11.25 -43.98 7.66
C PRO A 19 10.98 -44.96 8.83
N GLU A 20 11.60 -44.77 9.99
CA GLU A 20 11.41 -45.66 11.16
C GLU A 20 10.23 -45.26 12.05
N ILE A 21 9.80 -43.99 12.05
CA ILE A 21 8.69 -43.49 12.87
C ILE A 21 7.78 -42.57 12.04
N ASN A 22 6.67 -43.14 11.56
CA ASN A 22 5.67 -42.48 10.70
C ASN A 22 4.81 -41.39 11.39
N ASP A 23 5.33 -40.62 12.37
CA ASP A 23 4.47 -39.62 13.06
C ASP A 23 5.19 -38.42 13.74
N VAL A 24 6.48 -38.17 13.48
CA VAL A 24 7.18 -37.01 14.08
C VAL A 24 7.29 -35.88 13.07
N LYS A 25 6.42 -34.86 13.22
CA LYS A 25 6.42 -33.65 12.39
C LYS A 25 7.23 -32.52 13.03
N PRO A 26 8.00 -31.73 12.25
CA PRO A 26 8.64 -30.54 12.76
C PRO A 26 7.59 -29.51 13.21
N LYS A 27 7.92 -28.77 14.27
CA LYS A 27 7.08 -27.69 14.79
C LYS A 27 7.75 -26.34 14.56
N PHE A 28 6.95 -25.30 14.41
CA PHE A 28 7.45 -23.96 14.12
C PHE A 28 6.76 -22.92 14.98
N GLN A 29 7.52 -21.94 15.44
CA GLN A 29 7.01 -20.80 16.19
C GLN A 29 7.34 -19.51 15.44
N LEU A 30 6.39 -18.58 15.36
CA LEU A 30 6.53 -17.33 14.62
C LEU A 30 6.29 -16.12 15.53
N TRP A 31 7.26 -15.23 15.61
CA TRP A 31 7.23 -14.03 16.46
C TRP A 31 7.38 -12.76 15.64
N GLY A 32 6.53 -11.77 15.90
CA GLY A 32 6.62 -10.43 15.33
C GLY A 32 7.09 -9.40 16.36
N SER A 33 7.96 -8.47 15.96
CA SER A 33 8.43 -7.36 16.80
C SER A 33 8.62 -6.08 15.98
N ASP A 34 8.35 -4.92 16.59
CA ASP A 34 8.72 -3.61 16.03
C ASP A 34 10.17 -3.20 16.36
N THR A 35 10.88 -4.00 17.15
CA THR A 35 12.31 -3.85 17.45
C THR A 35 13.09 -5.06 16.94
N GLU A 36 14.36 -4.85 16.60
CA GLU A 36 15.27 -5.95 16.20
C GLU A 36 15.60 -6.91 17.35
N ASP A 37 15.28 -6.50 18.59
CA ASP A 37 15.47 -7.29 19.79
C ASP A 37 14.29 -8.26 19.98
N PHE A 38 14.57 -9.55 19.78
CA PHE A 38 13.68 -10.67 20.11
C PHE A 38 14.11 -11.32 21.43
N ALA A 39 14.45 -10.51 22.44
CA ALA A 39 15.13 -10.89 23.67
C ALA A 39 14.81 -12.30 24.17
N SER A 40 15.87 -13.04 24.49
CA SER A 40 15.95 -14.50 24.57
C SER A 40 15.09 -15.19 25.62
N VAL A 41 14.40 -14.49 26.51
CA VAL A 41 13.63 -15.10 27.58
C VAL A 41 12.51 -14.15 27.97
N ASN A 42 11.27 -14.42 27.52
CA ASN A 42 10.04 -14.08 28.24
C ASN A 42 8.85 -14.68 27.49
N TYR A 43 8.52 -15.91 27.88
CA TYR A 43 7.34 -16.64 27.46
C TYR A 43 6.11 -16.01 28.15
N TYR A 44 5.44 -15.08 27.47
CA TYR A 44 4.11 -14.62 27.88
C TYR A 44 3.10 -14.98 26.77
N PRO A 45 2.04 -15.76 27.07
CA PRO A 45 0.95 -15.96 26.13
C PRO A 45 0.20 -14.63 25.93
N GLY A 46 0.23 -14.08 24.72
CA GLY A 46 -0.54 -12.87 24.37
C GLY A 46 0.05 -12.01 23.25
N SER A 47 -0.66 -10.93 22.91
CA SER A 47 -0.24 -9.86 22.01
C SER A 47 -0.15 -8.54 22.78
N SER A 48 0.78 -7.66 22.40
CA SER A 48 0.93 -6.29 22.94
C SER A 48 1.06 -5.28 21.80
N LEU A 49 1.16 -3.98 22.08
CA LEU A 49 1.35 -2.95 21.04
C LEU A 49 2.63 -3.10 20.21
N TYR A 50 3.63 -3.83 20.71
CA TYR A 50 4.97 -3.92 20.11
C TYR A 50 5.37 -5.34 19.69
N TYR A 51 4.57 -6.36 20.06
CA TYR A 51 4.94 -7.77 19.94
C TYR A 51 3.72 -8.68 19.73
N GLN A 52 3.92 -9.75 18.96
CA GLN A 52 2.96 -10.84 18.84
C GLN A 52 3.65 -12.22 18.89
N ASN A 53 3.12 -13.12 19.73
CA ASN A 53 3.36 -14.56 19.63
C ASN A 53 2.28 -15.18 18.75
N ALA A 54 2.63 -15.62 17.54
CA ALA A 54 1.67 -16.26 16.66
C ALA A 54 1.42 -17.73 17.03
N GLY A 55 2.05 -18.30 18.07
CA GLY A 55 1.82 -19.69 18.49
C GLY A 55 2.77 -20.71 17.86
N THR A 56 2.56 -21.99 18.18
CA THR A 56 3.34 -23.14 17.70
C THR A 56 2.52 -24.02 16.77
N TYR A 57 3.04 -24.31 15.58
CA TYR A 57 2.33 -25.01 14.52
C TYR A 57 3.03 -26.32 14.16
N SER A 58 2.26 -27.40 14.05
CA SER A 58 2.68 -28.61 13.35
C SER A 58 2.30 -28.45 11.89
N ILE A 59 3.21 -28.70 10.96
CA ILE A 59 2.98 -28.39 9.54
C ILE A 59 3.18 -29.64 8.70
N ASP A 60 2.15 -29.95 7.92
CA ASP A 60 2.19 -31.04 6.96
C ASP A 60 3.18 -30.72 5.82
N ASN A 61 3.86 -31.76 5.35
CA ASN A 61 4.93 -31.59 4.36
C ASN A 61 4.42 -30.93 3.08
N ALA A 62 5.11 -29.87 2.64
CA ALA A 62 4.79 -29.10 1.45
C ALA A 62 3.38 -28.46 1.43
N VAL A 63 2.68 -28.44 2.57
CA VAL A 63 1.36 -27.80 2.71
C VAL A 63 1.52 -26.39 3.25
N PRO A 64 0.94 -25.36 2.61
CA PRO A 64 0.96 -24.02 3.15
C PRO A 64 0.04 -23.89 4.37
N PHE A 65 0.60 -23.46 5.49
CA PHE A 65 -0.16 -23.01 6.64
C PHE A 65 -0.57 -21.55 6.46
N ASN A 66 -1.87 -21.27 6.57
CA ASN A 66 -2.42 -19.92 6.43
C ASN A 66 -2.26 -19.15 7.75
N LEU A 67 -1.58 -18.00 7.69
CA LEU A 67 -1.29 -17.16 8.85
C LEU A 67 -2.20 -15.92 8.94
N THR A 68 -3.09 -15.68 7.98
CA THR A 68 -3.87 -14.43 7.91
C THR A 68 -4.79 -14.21 9.10
N THR A 69 -5.26 -15.29 9.74
CA THR A 69 -6.08 -15.23 10.95
C THR A 69 -5.25 -15.22 12.24
N ALA A 70 -4.02 -15.73 12.18
CA ALA A 70 -3.10 -15.79 13.31
C ALA A 70 -2.34 -14.47 13.51
N ILE A 71 -2.09 -13.72 12.43
CA ILE A 71 -1.38 -12.44 12.49
C ILE A 71 -2.39 -11.30 12.55
N THR A 72 -2.39 -10.57 13.65
CA THR A 72 -3.33 -9.45 13.88
C THR A 72 -2.60 -8.11 13.91
N GLN A 73 -1.27 -8.12 13.77
CA GLN A 73 -0.43 -6.93 13.85
C GLN A 73 0.61 -6.89 12.74
N TYR A 74 0.96 -5.68 12.35
CA TYR A 74 2.03 -5.39 11.42
C TYR A 74 3.31 -5.12 12.22
N ASN A 75 4.35 -5.92 11.99
CA ASN A 75 5.64 -5.79 12.68
C ASN A 75 6.79 -5.56 11.69
N LYS A 76 7.81 -4.83 12.11
CA LYS A 76 9.02 -4.57 11.30
C LYS A 76 9.88 -5.81 11.12
N TYR A 77 10.01 -6.62 12.18
CA TYR A 77 10.84 -7.80 12.21
C TYR A 77 10.00 -9.04 12.51
N TRP A 78 10.33 -10.15 11.85
CA TRP A 78 9.74 -11.46 12.11
C TRP A 78 10.82 -12.51 12.34
N LYS A 79 10.64 -13.33 13.36
CA LYS A 79 11.53 -14.44 13.70
C LYS A 79 10.76 -15.75 13.61
N ILE A 80 11.33 -16.72 12.89
CA ILE A 80 10.86 -18.11 12.93
C ILE A 80 11.82 -18.93 13.78
N ILE A 81 11.25 -19.76 14.66
CA ILE A 81 11.98 -20.77 15.42
C ILE A 81 11.51 -22.13 14.95
N THR A 82 12.44 -22.94 14.45
CA THR A 82 12.19 -24.33 14.09
C THR A 82 12.50 -25.24 15.27
N LEU A 83 11.53 -26.04 15.66
CA LEU A 83 11.62 -27.01 16.76
C LEU A 83 11.60 -28.41 16.14
N LEU A 84 12.75 -29.08 16.18
CA LEU A 84 12.91 -30.47 15.75
C LEU A 84 12.93 -31.36 16.99
N SER A 85 12.08 -32.39 17.01
CA SER A 85 12.15 -33.43 18.03
C SER A 85 12.83 -34.65 17.43
N SER A 86 13.80 -35.22 18.12
CA SER A 86 14.43 -36.48 17.69
C SER A 86 13.53 -37.70 17.87
N GLY A 87 12.31 -37.55 18.37
CA GLY A 87 11.55 -38.71 18.84
C GLY A 87 12.25 -39.42 20.02
N PRO A 88 11.84 -40.65 20.37
CA PRO A 88 12.33 -41.36 21.54
C PRO A 88 13.79 -41.84 21.44
N THR A 89 14.41 -41.79 20.26
CA THR A 89 15.79 -42.24 20.01
C THR A 89 16.54 -41.24 19.13
N ILE A 90 17.85 -41.07 19.33
CA ILE A 90 18.66 -39.99 18.73
C ILE A 90 18.74 -40.00 17.18
N THR A 91 18.29 -41.07 16.54
CA THR A 91 18.27 -41.25 15.07
C THR A 91 16.97 -40.80 14.41
N ASN A 92 15.94 -40.41 15.17
CA ASN A 92 14.56 -40.32 14.65
C ASN A 92 14.02 -38.88 14.48
N ALA A 93 14.91 -37.94 14.14
CA ALA A 93 14.53 -36.54 13.91
C ALA A 93 14.13 -36.29 12.45
N PRO A 94 12.99 -35.63 12.16
CA PRO A 94 12.68 -35.18 10.81
C PRO A 94 13.71 -34.13 10.36
N THR A 95 14.04 -34.14 9.07
CA THR A 95 14.93 -33.12 8.48
C THR A 95 14.11 -32.08 7.74
N VAL A 96 14.24 -30.80 8.11
CA VAL A 96 13.63 -29.68 7.38
C VAL A 96 14.58 -29.23 6.29
N ASN A 97 14.20 -29.46 5.04
CA ASN A 97 15.04 -29.21 3.86
C ASN A 97 14.89 -27.78 3.33
N LYS A 98 13.68 -27.22 3.44
CA LYS A 98 13.37 -25.88 2.92
C LYS A 98 12.21 -25.26 3.68
N MET A 99 12.29 -23.96 3.88
CA MET A 99 11.21 -23.14 4.43
C MET A 99 10.94 -21.98 3.49
N VAL A 100 9.66 -21.72 3.21
CA VAL A 100 9.20 -20.60 2.39
C VAL A 100 8.20 -19.79 3.20
N MET A 101 8.49 -18.51 3.37
CA MET A 101 7.54 -17.54 3.88
C MET A 101 7.03 -16.66 2.74
N LYS A 102 5.72 -16.50 2.69
CA LYS A 102 5.12 -15.41 1.92
C LYS A 102 4.73 -14.31 2.90
N ALA A 103 4.94 -13.07 2.49
CA ALA A 103 4.57 -11.92 3.28
C ALA A 103 4.13 -10.76 2.39
N ASN A 104 3.24 -9.95 2.92
CA ASN A 104 2.93 -8.65 2.36
C ASN A 104 3.87 -7.63 3.01
N VAL A 105 4.46 -6.76 2.20
CA VAL A 105 5.10 -5.55 2.73
C VAL A 105 3.99 -4.53 2.86
N ALA A 106 3.70 -4.12 4.08
CA ALA A 106 2.75 -3.06 4.29
C ALA A 106 3.40 -1.76 3.78
N ASP A 107 2.77 -1.13 2.79
CA ASP A 107 3.10 0.24 2.39
C ASP A 107 2.68 1.17 3.54
N LEU A 108 3.53 1.26 4.56
CA LEU A 108 3.28 2.02 5.78
C LEU A 108 3.45 3.53 5.64
N PHE A 109 3.49 4.02 4.41
CA PHE A 109 3.01 5.36 4.20
C PHE A 109 1.50 5.23 4.09
N ASP A 110 0.83 5.42 5.23
CA ASP A 110 -0.53 5.95 5.21
C ASP A 110 -0.42 7.24 4.37
N ASN A 111 -0.64 7.12 3.06
CA ASN A 111 -0.39 8.15 2.04
C ASN A 111 -1.24 9.40 2.25
N LYS A 112 -1.94 9.51 3.37
CA LYS A 112 -2.73 10.66 3.78
C LYS A 112 -1.96 11.98 3.80
N GLY A 113 -0.62 11.94 3.77
CA GLY A 113 0.24 13.13 3.69
C GLY A 113 0.91 13.39 2.34
N ILE A 114 0.78 12.50 1.34
CA ILE A 114 1.35 12.69 0.01
C ILE A 114 0.23 12.69 -1.04
N ALA A 115 0.46 13.34 -2.18
CA ALA A 115 -0.54 13.33 -3.25
C ALA A 115 -0.69 11.90 -3.83
N LYS A 116 -1.91 11.34 -3.81
CA LYS A 116 -2.27 10.05 -4.47
C LYS A 116 -2.39 10.20 -5.99
N ALA A 117 -2.64 11.42 -6.46
CA ALA A 117 -2.54 11.82 -7.86
C ALA A 117 -2.14 13.30 -7.94
N TRP A 118 -1.42 13.68 -8.99
CA TRP A 118 -1.16 15.08 -9.31
C TRP A 118 -0.95 15.25 -10.82
N VAL A 119 -1.22 16.44 -11.32
CA VAL A 119 -1.05 16.77 -12.73
C VAL A 119 -0.60 18.21 -12.90
N ASN A 120 0.39 18.39 -13.78
CA ASN A 120 0.66 19.65 -14.44
C ASN A 120 0.14 19.56 -15.87
N PHE A 121 -0.68 20.50 -16.30
CA PHE A 121 -1.21 20.53 -17.66
C PHE A 121 -1.35 21.95 -18.19
N VAL A 122 -1.42 22.05 -19.52
CA VAL A 122 -1.77 23.27 -20.24
C VAL A 122 -3.10 23.05 -20.94
N GLY A 123 -4.02 23.99 -20.75
CA GLY A 123 -5.33 23.95 -21.41
C GLY A 123 -5.22 24.21 -22.90
N ALA A 124 -6.26 23.85 -23.65
CA ALA A 124 -6.36 24.19 -25.07
C ALA A 124 -7.80 24.57 -25.41
N THR A 125 -7.95 25.64 -26.19
CA THR A 125 -9.27 26.07 -26.68
C THR A 125 -9.85 25.00 -27.60
N GLY A 126 -11.03 24.49 -27.26
CA GLY A 126 -11.76 23.50 -28.07
C GLY A 126 -11.16 22.09 -28.09
N ASN A 127 -10.11 21.82 -27.32
CA ASN A 127 -9.43 20.52 -27.26
C ASN A 127 -9.20 20.08 -25.81
N ASN A 128 -8.82 18.81 -25.62
CA ASN A 128 -8.33 18.33 -24.34
C ASN A 128 -7.05 19.07 -23.93
N ALA A 129 -6.80 19.13 -22.62
CA ALA A 129 -5.56 19.68 -22.10
C ALA A 129 -4.39 18.73 -22.38
N SER A 130 -3.21 19.33 -22.57
CA SER A 130 -1.94 18.62 -22.71
C SER A 130 -1.31 18.48 -21.34
N ILE A 131 -1.13 17.24 -20.87
CA ILE A 131 -0.39 16.94 -19.63
C ILE A 131 1.09 17.15 -19.89
N THR A 132 1.74 17.97 -19.06
CA THR A 132 3.18 18.22 -19.12
C THR A 132 3.95 17.33 -18.15
N ASP A 133 3.35 16.99 -17.01
CA ASP A 133 3.85 15.99 -16.07
C ASP A 133 2.71 15.48 -15.16
N SER A 134 2.81 14.25 -14.65
CA SER A 134 1.76 13.70 -13.78
C SER A 134 2.16 12.47 -12.97
N LEU A 135 1.42 12.22 -11.90
CA LEU A 135 1.32 10.93 -11.21
C LEU A 135 -0.14 10.52 -11.14
N ASN A 136 -0.45 9.29 -11.54
CA ASN A 136 -1.79 8.69 -11.47
C ASN A 136 -2.90 9.54 -12.13
N VAL A 137 -2.59 10.18 -13.27
CA VAL A 137 -3.57 10.89 -14.10
C VAL A 137 -3.41 10.42 -15.55
N ALA A 138 -4.49 9.87 -16.12
CA ALA A 138 -4.51 9.34 -17.47
C ALA A 138 -4.80 10.42 -18.51
N SER A 139 -5.68 11.37 -18.18
CA SER A 139 -6.02 12.47 -19.08
C SER A 139 -6.67 13.64 -18.35
N VAL A 140 -6.59 14.83 -18.97
CA VAL A 140 -7.37 16.01 -18.58
C VAL A 140 -8.24 16.43 -19.76
N SER A 141 -9.50 15.99 -19.73
CA SER A 141 -10.45 16.16 -20.84
C SER A 141 -11.29 17.42 -20.68
N ARG A 142 -11.43 18.20 -21.74
CA ARG A 142 -12.21 19.44 -21.71
C ARG A 142 -13.68 19.13 -21.92
N ILE A 143 -14.55 19.76 -21.13
CA ILE A 143 -16.01 19.68 -21.29
C ILE A 143 -16.51 20.92 -22.01
N THR A 144 -16.22 22.09 -21.44
CA THR A 144 -16.53 23.40 -22.01
C THR A 144 -15.40 24.35 -21.63
N THR A 145 -15.49 25.62 -22.04
CA THR A 145 -14.48 26.63 -21.72
C THR A 145 -14.24 26.69 -20.21
N GLY A 146 -12.99 26.45 -19.81
CA GLY A 146 -12.57 26.45 -18.42
C GLY A 146 -13.17 25.34 -17.57
N VAL A 147 -13.73 24.26 -18.12
CA VAL A 147 -14.22 23.12 -17.34
C VAL A 147 -13.57 21.83 -17.85
N TYR A 148 -12.91 21.11 -16.95
CA TYR A 148 -12.12 19.92 -17.28
C TYR A 148 -12.40 18.77 -16.32
N ASN A 149 -12.48 17.56 -16.87
CA ASN A 149 -12.42 16.33 -16.09
C ASN A 149 -10.97 15.84 -16.03
N VAL A 150 -10.46 15.69 -14.82
CA VAL A 150 -9.20 14.99 -14.52
C VAL A 150 -9.54 13.53 -14.31
N ASN A 151 -9.03 12.65 -15.18
CA ASN A 151 -9.29 11.22 -15.13
C ASN A 151 -8.06 10.52 -14.54
N PHE A 152 -8.22 9.78 -13.45
CA PHE A 152 -7.13 9.03 -12.81
C PHE A 152 -6.76 7.79 -13.61
N SER A 153 -5.49 7.37 -13.54
CA SER A 153 -5.04 6.13 -14.18
C SER A 153 -5.47 4.90 -13.40
N GLU A 154 -5.49 5.02 -12.07
CA GLU A 154 -5.94 4.03 -11.10
C GLU A 154 -6.95 4.67 -10.15
N ASN A 155 -7.97 3.91 -9.76
CA ASN A 155 -9.01 4.40 -8.87
C ASN A 155 -8.50 4.63 -7.45
N PHE A 156 -9.01 5.67 -6.79
CA PHE A 156 -8.90 5.84 -5.34
C PHE A 156 -9.82 4.84 -4.63
N ASP A 157 -9.61 4.64 -3.33
CA ASP A 157 -10.40 3.69 -2.55
C ASP A 157 -11.81 4.26 -2.29
N ASP A 158 -11.90 5.58 -2.11
CA ASP A 158 -13.16 6.31 -2.03
C ASP A 158 -13.09 7.74 -2.64
N ALA A 159 -14.21 8.45 -2.62
CA ALA A 159 -14.35 9.81 -3.15
C ALA A 159 -14.12 10.92 -2.10
N ASN A 160 -13.69 10.57 -0.89
CA ASN A 160 -13.42 11.48 0.23
C ASN A 160 -11.96 11.98 0.19
N TYR A 161 -11.60 12.63 -0.91
CA TYR A 161 -10.30 13.26 -1.08
C TYR A 161 -10.45 14.77 -1.24
N MET A 162 -9.38 15.48 -0.92
CA MET A 162 -9.24 16.90 -1.20
C MET A 162 -8.29 17.11 -2.37
N PHE A 163 -8.34 18.29 -2.98
CA PHE A 163 -7.30 18.72 -3.89
C PHE A 163 -6.78 20.10 -3.48
N THR A 164 -5.51 20.33 -3.80
CA THR A 164 -4.92 21.67 -3.81
C THR A 164 -4.55 22.02 -5.24
N ALA A 165 -4.60 23.29 -5.57
CA ALA A 165 -4.35 23.74 -6.93
C ALA A 165 -3.73 25.13 -6.97
N GLY A 166 -3.06 25.39 -8.08
CA GLY A 166 -2.61 26.70 -8.49
C GLY A 166 -2.43 26.74 -10.00
N GLY A 167 -2.35 27.94 -10.55
CA GLY A 167 -1.95 28.10 -11.94
C GLY A 167 -1.42 29.49 -12.17
N TYR A 168 -0.54 29.59 -13.17
CA TYR A 168 0.12 30.84 -13.52
C TYR A 168 -0.64 31.52 -14.68
N GLN A 169 -0.62 32.85 -14.74
CA GLN A 169 -0.91 33.58 -15.97
C GLN A 169 0.23 34.55 -16.24
N ASN A 170 0.64 34.70 -17.50
CA ASN A 170 1.67 35.65 -17.92
C ASN A 170 1.36 37.10 -17.48
N GLU A 171 2.41 37.92 -17.42
CA GLU A 171 2.35 39.28 -16.88
C GLU A 171 1.23 40.13 -17.49
N GLY A 172 0.38 40.71 -16.62
CA GLY A 172 -0.71 41.62 -16.99
C GLY A 172 -2.13 41.03 -16.94
N GLN A 173 -2.28 39.75 -16.61
CA GLN A 173 -3.60 39.10 -16.44
C GLN A 173 -3.83 38.63 -14.99
N TRP A 174 -5.10 38.41 -14.62
CA TRP A 174 -5.46 37.83 -13.32
C TRP A 174 -4.96 36.38 -13.22
N PRO A 175 -4.61 35.83 -12.06
CA PRO A 175 -4.24 34.42 -11.96
C PRO A 175 -5.38 33.51 -12.40
N VAL A 176 -5.04 32.36 -12.99
CA VAL A 176 -6.00 31.28 -13.20
C VAL A 176 -6.20 30.51 -11.90
N ILE A 177 -7.45 30.34 -11.51
CA ILE A 177 -7.84 29.70 -10.25
C ILE A 177 -8.61 28.44 -10.58
N PRO A 178 -8.00 27.26 -10.45
CA PRO A 178 -8.73 26.00 -10.48
C PRO A 178 -9.53 25.86 -9.18
N ALA A 179 -10.82 25.61 -9.32
CA ALA A 179 -11.72 25.31 -8.22
C ALA A 179 -12.57 24.09 -8.57
N ARG A 180 -13.19 23.48 -7.56
CA ARG A 180 -14.24 22.48 -7.80
C ARG A 180 -15.36 23.13 -8.61
N ASP A 181 -15.82 22.48 -9.68
CA ASP A 181 -17.04 22.95 -10.33
C ASP A 181 -18.28 22.62 -9.48
N SER A 182 -19.23 23.55 -9.36
CA SER A 182 -20.42 23.35 -8.51
C SER A 182 -21.30 22.19 -8.98
N THR A 183 -21.23 21.87 -10.28
CA THR A 183 -21.91 20.73 -10.90
C THR A 183 -20.97 19.54 -11.11
N GLY A 184 -19.73 19.66 -10.66
CA GLY A 184 -18.65 18.73 -10.93
C GLY A 184 -18.77 17.40 -10.18
N ILE A 185 -18.51 16.32 -10.92
CA ILE A 185 -18.43 14.95 -10.41
C ILE A 185 -17.16 14.81 -9.56
N VAL A 186 -17.32 14.24 -8.37
CA VAL A 186 -16.23 13.70 -7.53
C VAL A 186 -16.42 12.20 -7.50
N SER A 187 -15.42 11.46 -7.93
CA SER A 187 -15.49 10.01 -8.03
C SER A 187 -14.14 9.37 -7.74
N VAL A 188 -14.14 8.07 -7.49
CA VAL A 188 -12.89 7.31 -7.31
C VAL A 188 -11.99 7.33 -8.54
N SER A 189 -12.54 7.58 -9.74
CA SER A 189 -11.81 7.53 -11.01
C SER A 189 -11.47 8.90 -11.59
N GLY A 190 -11.87 9.99 -10.93
CA GLY A 190 -11.62 11.33 -11.45
C GLY A 190 -12.40 12.43 -10.77
N TYR A 191 -12.00 13.66 -11.11
CA TYR A 191 -12.48 14.90 -10.52
C TYR A 191 -12.72 15.97 -11.56
N GLN A 192 -13.87 16.64 -11.50
CA GLN A 192 -14.14 17.79 -12.35
C GLN A 192 -13.70 19.09 -11.69
N ILE A 193 -12.87 19.83 -12.40
CA ILE A 193 -12.45 21.18 -12.03
C ILE A 193 -13.03 22.19 -12.99
N ALA A 194 -13.08 23.43 -12.53
CA ALA A 194 -13.25 24.56 -13.39
C ALA A 194 -12.26 25.68 -13.08
N ILE A 195 -11.84 26.37 -14.13
CA ILE A 195 -10.72 27.30 -14.16
C ILE A 195 -11.28 28.64 -14.58
N SER A 196 -11.02 29.64 -13.74
CA SER A 196 -11.44 31.02 -13.99
C SER A 196 -10.26 31.97 -13.88
N SER A 197 -10.29 33.05 -14.64
CA SER A 197 -9.44 34.22 -14.47
C SER A 197 -10.36 35.43 -14.27
N GLY A 198 -10.26 36.08 -13.10
CA GLY A 198 -11.28 37.01 -12.63
C GLY A 198 -12.68 36.35 -12.54
N SER A 199 -13.69 36.97 -13.14
CA SER A 199 -15.08 36.47 -13.14
C SER A 199 -15.43 35.53 -14.29
N SER A 200 -14.48 35.22 -15.18
CA SER A 200 -14.75 34.47 -16.41
C SER A 200 -14.08 33.10 -16.41
N ARG A 201 -14.77 32.09 -16.95
CA ARG A 201 -14.17 30.78 -17.25
C ARG A 201 -13.19 30.93 -18.41
N VAL A 202 -12.01 30.34 -18.28
CA VAL A 202 -10.96 30.43 -19.29
C VAL A 202 -10.29 29.09 -19.49
N ASP A 203 -9.96 28.77 -20.74
CA ASP A 203 -9.02 27.70 -21.05
C ASP A 203 -7.60 28.25 -20.82
N PRO A 204 -6.76 27.63 -19.97
CA PRO A 204 -5.41 28.11 -19.68
C PRO A 204 -4.43 27.77 -20.82
N SER A 205 -4.66 28.33 -22.01
CA SER A 205 -3.84 28.09 -23.19
C SER A 205 -2.50 28.82 -23.09
N GLY A 206 -1.41 28.06 -22.97
CA GLY A 206 -0.06 28.60 -22.77
C GLY A 206 0.37 28.75 -21.31
N GLU A 207 -0.49 28.31 -20.38
CA GLU A 207 -0.28 28.45 -18.94
C GLU A 207 -0.28 27.09 -18.25
N SER A 208 0.60 26.92 -17.27
CA SER A 208 0.64 25.68 -16.46
C SER A 208 -0.35 25.76 -15.31
N VAL A 209 -1.18 24.72 -15.20
CA VAL A 209 -2.09 24.47 -14.09
C VAL A 209 -1.63 23.23 -13.35
N TYR A 210 -1.52 23.36 -12.04
CA TYR A 210 -1.04 22.32 -11.14
C TYR A 210 -2.17 21.91 -10.21
N LEU A 211 -2.44 20.61 -10.14
CA LEU A 211 -3.41 20.03 -9.21
C LEU A 211 -2.73 18.90 -8.44
N SER A 212 -3.01 18.76 -7.16
CA SER A 212 -2.64 17.60 -6.36
C SER A 212 -3.83 17.12 -5.53
N PHE A 213 -4.03 15.81 -5.46
CA PHE A 213 -5.15 15.15 -4.79
C PHE A 213 -4.63 14.35 -3.60
N LEU A 214 -5.18 14.59 -2.41
CA LEU A 214 -4.76 14.00 -1.14
C LEU A 214 -5.94 13.33 -0.43
N GLY A 215 -5.67 12.20 0.21
CA GLY A 215 -6.71 11.38 0.85
C GLY A 215 -7.45 10.48 -0.16
N GLY A 216 -8.56 9.90 0.31
CA GLY A 216 -9.28 8.81 -0.37
C GLY A 216 -8.48 7.52 -0.47
#